data_AF-A0A099ZT95-F1
#
_entry.id   AF-A0A099ZT95-F1
#
_cell.length_a   1.000
_cell.length_b   1.000
_cell.length_c   1.000
_cell.angle_alpha   90.00
_cell.angle_beta   90.00
_cell.angle_gamma   90.00
#
_symmetry.space_group_name_H-M   'P 1'
#
loop_
_entity.id
_entity.type
_entity.pdbx_description
1 polymer ?
#
loop_
_entity_poly.entity_id
_entity_poly.type
_entity_poly.pdbx_seq_one_letter_code
_entity_poly.pdbx_strand_id
1 'polypeptide(L)'
;MAFNGTWKVDRNENYEKLMEAMGLNVMKRKLGAHDNLKIVIQQDGNKFTVKESSNFRSLEIEFTLGVNFDYSLADGTELNGSWNTEGNKLVGKFTRKDNGKELMAFREIINDELVQTYTYEGVEAKRIFKR
;
A
#
# COMPACT_ATOMS: atom_id res chain seq x y z
N MET A 1 9.21 -15.15 -2.80
CA MET A 1 10.57 -14.74 -3.27
C MET A 1 10.54 -13.62 -4.31
N ALA A 2 9.55 -13.50 -5.19
CA ALA A 2 9.50 -12.46 -6.24
C ALA A 2 9.40 -11.01 -5.71
N PHE A 3 8.70 -10.82 -4.59
CA PHE A 3 8.53 -9.50 -3.97
C PHE A 3 9.70 -9.09 -3.07
N ASN A 4 10.60 -10.03 -2.72
CA ASN A 4 11.69 -9.74 -1.79
C ASN A 4 12.64 -8.72 -2.39
N GLY A 5 12.92 -7.68 -1.62
CA GLY A 5 13.79 -6.61 -2.06
C GLY A 5 13.40 -5.26 -1.48
N THR A 6 14.17 -4.26 -1.89
CA THR A 6 13.88 -2.86 -1.65
C THR A 6 13.19 -2.31 -2.90
N TRP A 7 12.15 -1.51 -2.70
CA TRP A 7 11.36 -0.90 -3.75
C TRP A 7 11.21 0.59 -3.43
N LYS A 8 11.66 1.47 -4.31
CA LYS A 8 11.51 2.92 -4.17
C LYS A 8 10.47 3.42 -5.17
N VAL A 9 9.58 4.28 -4.71
CA VAL A 9 8.58 4.89 -5.59
C VAL A 9 9.26 5.67 -6.71
N ASP A 10 8.85 5.40 -7.94
CA ASP A 10 9.32 6.05 -9.17
C ASP A 10 8.28 7.07 -9.65
N ARG A 11 7.03 6.63 -9.77
CA ARG A 11 5.92 7.45 -10.27
C ARG A 11 4.59 7.00 -9.68
N ASN A 12 3.62 7.90 -9.66
CA ASN A 12 2.26 7.64 -9.22
C ASN A 12 1.27 8.04 -10.31
N GLU A 13 0.20 7.28 -10.47
CA GLU A 13 -0.91 7.54 -11.37
C GLU A 13 -2.19 7.71 -10.54
N ASN A 14 -2.86 8.85 -10.69
CA ASN A 14 -4.15 9.13 -10.05
C ASN A 14 -4.17 9.06 -8.50
N TYR A 15 -3.01 8.96 -7.85
CA TYR A 15 -2.86 8.80 -6.40
C TYR A 15 -3.39 10.02 -5.61
N GLU A 16 -3.28 11.23 -6.17
CA GLU A 16 -3.90 12.41 -5.57
C GLU A 16 -5.43 12.31 -5.55
N LYS A 17 -6.08 11.74 -6.57
CA LYS A 17 -7.54 11.56 -6.57
C LYS A 17 -7.98 10.50 -5.57
N LEU A 18 -7.21 9.42 -5.40
CA LEU A 18 -7.46 8.44 -4.34
C LEU A 18 -7.36 9.09 -2.96
N MET A 19 -6.33 9.90 -2.74
CA MET A 19 -6.17 10.64 -1.49
C MET A 19 -7.31 11.63 -1.26
N GLU A 20 -7.79 12.30 -2.31
CA GLU A 20 -8.99 13.14 -2.26
C GLU A 20 -10.23 12.34 -1.83
N ALA A 21 -10.48 11.19 -2.46
CA ALA A 21 -11.59 10.32 -2.10
C ALA A 21 -11.48 9.82 -0.65
N MET A 22 -10.27 9.60 -0.16
CA MET A 22 -10.03 9.24 1.24
C MET A 22 -10.26 10.40 2.24
N GLY A 23 -10.46 11.63 1.76
CA GLY A 23 -10.72 12.82 2.58
C GLY A 23 -9.49 13.68 2.87
N LEU A 24 -8.36 13.46 2.17
CA LEU A 24 -7.13 14.21 2.41
C LEU A 24 -7.18 15.59 1.75
N ASN A 25 -6.77 16.60 2.52
CA ASN A 25 -6.71 17.98 2.06
C ASN A 25 -5.57 18.20 1.06
N VAL A 26 -5.71 19.16 0.13
CA VAL A 26 -4.81 19.35 -1.04
C VAL A 26 -3.32 19.35 -0.69
N MET A 27 -2.92 20.03 0.40
CA MET A 27 -1.53 20.06 0.85
C MET A 27 -1.00 18.67 1.21
N LYS A 28 -1.77 17.86 1.94
CA LYS A 28 -1.41 16.48 2.31
C LYS A 28 -1.32 15.58 1.08
N ARG A 29 -2.15 15.80 0.06
CA ARG A 29 -2.12 15.03 -1.19
C ARG A 29 -0.83 15.24 -1.97
N LYS A 30 -0.42 16.49 -2.16
CA LYS A 30 0.85 16.81 -2.81
C LYS A 30 2.04 16.24 -2.06
N LEU A 31 2.04 16.41 -0.74
CA LEU A 31 3.06 15.88 0.15
C LEU A 31 3.13 14.34 0.09
N GLY A 32 1.99 13.66 0.12
CA GLY A 32 1.89 12.20 0.01
C GLY A 32 2.29 11.66 -1.37
N ALA A 33 2.09 12.43 -2.44
CA ALA A 33 2.54 12.05 -3.78
C ALA A 33 4.08 12.12 -3.93
N HIS A 34 4.74 12.96 -3.13
CA HIS A 34 6.20 13.16 -3.13
C HIS A 34 6.86 12.64 -1.84
N ASP A 35 6.26 11.64 -1.19
CA ASP A 35 6.74 11.12 0.10
C ASP A 35 8.02 10.29 0.02
N ASN A 36 8.53 10.03 -1.20
CA ASN A 36 9.72 9.23 -1.47
C ASN A 36 9.67 7.84 -0.81
N LEU A 37 8.48 7.23 -0.81
CA LEU A 37 8.24 5.92 -0.20
C LEU A 37 9.26 4.87 -0.66
N LYS A 38 9.92 4.26 0.31
CA LYS A 38 10.77 3.10 0.18
C LYS A 38 10.14 1.94 0.92
N ILE A 39 9.87 0.85 0.23
CA ILE A 39 9.25 -0.36 0.77
C ILE A 39 10.29 -1.48 0.73
N VAL A 40 10.62 -2.05 1.87
CA VAL A 40 11.43 -3.27 1.95
C VAL A 40 10.50 -4.42 2.28
N ILE A 41 10.37 -5.37 1.36
CA ILE A 41 9.53 -6.55 1.53
C ILE A 41 10.43 -7.74 1.80
N GLN A 42 10.12 -8.47 2.87
CA GLN A 42 10.74 -9.74 3.22
C GLN A 42 9.65 -10.77 3.42
N GLN A 43 9.66 -11.82 2.62
CA GLN A 43 8.74 -12.95 2.70
C GLN A 43 9.48 -14.14 3.30
N ASP A 44 8.93 -14.69 4.37
CA ASP A 44 9.32 -15.93 5.03
C ASP A 44 8.12 -16.90 5.02
N GLY A 45 8.06 -17.78 4.03
CA GLY A 45 6.90 -18.63 3.78
C GLY A 45 5.61 -17.83 3.56
N ASN A 46 4.66 -17.94 4.50
CA ASN A 46 3.38 -17.22 4.50
C ASN A 46 3.43 -15.89 5.27
N LYS A 47 4.55 -15.59 5.91
CA LYS A 47 4.76 -14.39 6.72
C LYS A 47 5.47 -13.33 5.89
N PHE A 48 4.96 -12.11 5.92
CA PHE A 48 5.51 -10.97 5.21
C PHE A 48 5.86 -9.88 6.21
N THR A 49 7.11 -9.44 6.17
CA THR A 49 7.59 -8.25 6.86
C THR A 49 7.77 -7.15 5.84
N VAL A 50 7.00 -6.08 5.96
CA VAL A 50 7.02 -4.92 5.07
C VAL A 50 7.46 -3.70 5.86
N LYS A 51 8.63 -3.17 5.54
CA LYS A 51 9.14 -1.92 6.12
C LYS A 51 8.87 -0.79 5.15
N GLU A 52 8.02 0.15 5.55
CA GLU A 52 7.68 1.34 4.78
C GLU A 52 8.43 2.54 5.37
N SER A 53 9.31 3.16 4.59
CA SER A 53 10.07 4.35 4.98
C SER A 53 9.74 5.49 4.03
N SER A 54 9.15 6.56 4.55
CA SER A 54 8.76 7.77 3.82
C SER A 54 9.34 9.00 4.51
N ASN A 55 9.30 10.16 3.85
CA ASN A 55 9.67 11.44 4.47
C ASN A 55 8.81 11.79 5.71
N PHE A 56 7.62 11.20 5.86
CA PHE A 56 6.73 11.46 6.98
C PHE A 56 7.02 10.57 8.18
N ARG A 57 7.22 9.27 7.92
CA ARG A 57 7.43 8.25 8.95
C ARG A 57 8.06 7.00 8.37
N SER A 58 8.69 6.23 9.24
CA SER A 58 9.07 4.85 8.95
C SER A 58 8.28 3.91 9.85
N LEU A 59 7.67 2.88 9.28
CA LEU A 59 6.99 1.83 10.03
C LEU A 59 7.37 0.45 9.50
N GLU A 60 7.25 -0.53 10.37
CA GLU A 60 7.41 -1.94 10.06
C GLU A 60 6.09 -2.66 10.33
N ILE A 61 5.60 -3.38 9.33
CA ILE A 61 4.36 -4.13 9.37
C ILE A 61 4.74 -5.59 9.18
N GLU A 62 4.21 -6.44 10.05
CA GLU A 62 4.31 -7.87 9.91
C GLU A 62 2.90 -8.44 9.75
N PHE A 63 2.66 -9.16 8.66
CA PHE A 63 1.39 -9.82 8.43
C PHE A 63 1.58 -11.23 7.91
N THR A 64 0.61 -12.08 8.20
CA THR A 64 0.54 -13.43 7.67
C THR A 64 -0.57 -13.49 6.63
N LEU A 65 -0.31 -14.14 5.50
CA LEU A 65 -1.32 -14.30 4.45
C LEU A 65 -2.60 -14.95 5.01
N GLY A 66 -3.76 -14.38 4.69
CA GLY A 66 -5.06 -14.84 5.16
C GLY A 66 -5.42 -14.44 6.59
N VAL A 67 -4.54 -13.74 7.32
CA VAL A 67 -4.80 -13.31 8.69
C VAL A 67 -5.12 -11.82 8.71
N ASN A 68 -6.23 -11.46 9.36
CA ASN A 68 -6.60 -10.06 9.56
C ASN A 68 -5.64 -9.38 10.54
N PHE A 69 -5.22 -8.18 10.20
CA PHE A 69 -4.40 -7.31 11.03
C PHE A 69 -4.90 -5.87 10.95
N ASP A 70 -4.57 -5.10 11.99
CA ASP A 70 -4.86 -3.68 12.05
C ASP A 70 -3.68 -2.87 11.52
N TYR A 71 -3.97 -1.84 10.74
CA TYR A 71 -2.97 -0.98 10.13
C TYR A 71 -3.41 0.48 10.16
N SER A 72 -2.57 1.36 10.68
CA SER A 72 -2.84 2.79 10.72
C SER A 72 -2.06 3.51 9.62
N LEU A 73 -2.76 4.21 8.73
CA LEU A 73 -2.16 5.07 7.70
C LEU A 73 -1.45 6.29 8.31
N ALA A 74 -0.60 6.94 7.51
CA ALA A 74 0.17 8.12 7.96
C ALA A 74 -0.72 9.31 8.37
N ASP A 75 -1.94 9.36 7.84
CA ASP A 75 -2.94 10.36 8.18
C ASP A 75 -3.72 10.05 9.48
N GLY A 76 -3.46 8.89 10.10
CA GLY A 76 -4.18 8.44 11.30
C GLY A 76 -5.42 7.59 11.02
N THR A 77 -5.82 7.42 9.75
CA THR A 77 -6.90 6.49 9.39
C THR A 77 -6.52 5.06 9.74
N GLU A 78 -7.33 4.40 10.55
CA GLU A 78 -7.19 2.98 10.87
C GLU A 78 -7.91 2.09 9.86
N LEU A 79 -7.22 1.04 9.44
CA LEU A 79 -7.67 0.00 8.53
C LEU A 79 -7.62 -1.34 9.25
N ASN A 80 -8.60 -2.22 9.01
CA ASN A 80 -8.53 -3.63 9.36
C ASN A 80 -8.64 -4.46 8.09
N GLY A 81 -7.76 -5.44 7.90
CA GLY A 81 -7.80 -6.23 6.68
C GLY A 81 -6.78 -7.33 6.64
N SER A 82 -6.75 -8.05 5.54
CA SER A 82 -5.78 -9.12 5.31
C SER A 82 -5.20 -9.04 3.90
N TRP A 83 -3.97 -9.55 3.76
CA TRP A 83 -3.34 -9.78 2.48
C TRP A 83 -3.50 -11.26 2.11
N ASN A 84 -3.85 -11.51 0.86
CA ASN A 84 -3.90 -12.83 0.25
C ASN A 84 -3.03 -12.85 -1.01
N THR A 85 -2.61 -14.04 -1.42
CA THR A 85 -1.91 -14.24 -2.69
C THR A 85 -2.83 -14.93 -3.68
N GLU A 86 -3.09 -14.29 -4.82
CA GLU A 86 -3.79 -14.89 -5.96
C GLU A 86 -2.80 -15.02 -7.12
N GLY A 87 -2.25 -16.24 -7.29
CA GLY A 87 -1.20 -16.52 -8.25
C GLY A 87 0.07 -15.72 -7.94
N ASN A 88 0.47 -14.84 -8.86
CA ASN A 88 1.63 -13.95 -8.72
C ASN A 88 1.27 -12.55 -8.20
N LYS A 89 0.03 -12.33 -7.72
CA LYS A 89 -0.44 -11.05 -7.22
C LYS A 89 -0.77 -11.11 -5.74
N LEU A 90 -0.39 -10.07 -5.01
CA LEU A 90 -0.81 -9.84 -3.63
C LEU A 90 -2.08 -9.00 -3.65
N VAL A 91 -3.15 -9.51 -3.04
CA VAL A 91 -4.48 -8.89 -2.96
C VAL A 91 -4.77 -8.59 -1.50
N GLY A 92 -4.77 -7.31 -1.16
CA GLY A 92 -5.07 -6.77 0.15
C GLY A 92 -6.50 -6.25 0.18
N LYS A 93 -7.30 -6.77 1.10
CA LYS A 93 -8.67 -6.28 1.36
C LYS A 93 -8.67 -5.62 2.72
N PHE A 94 -8.84 -4.30 2.72
CA PHE A 94 -8.86 -3.48 3.93
C PHE A 94 -10.21 -2.79 4.07
N THR A 95 -10.66 -2.64 5.30
CA THR A 95 -11.86 -1.89 5.64
C THR A 95 -11.46 -0.77 6.58
N ARG A 96 -11.85 0.46 6.27
CA ARG A 96 -11.64 1.62 7.13
C ARG A 96 -12.49 1.49 8.39
N LYS A 97 -11.88 1.61 9.58
CA LYS A 97 -12.61 1.59 10.85
C LYS A 97 -13.48 2.83 11.06
N ASP A 98 -13.06 3.95 10.49
CA ASP A 98 -13.75 5.24 10.64
C ASP A 98 -15.12 5.29 9.96
N ASN A 99 -15.20 4.80 8.71
CA ASN A 99 -16.41 4.92 7.88
C ASN A 99 -16.92 3.58 7.32
N GLY A 100 -16.29 2.46 7.67
CA GLY A 100 -16.67 1.12 7.21
C GLY A 100 -16.44 0.85 5.72
N LYS A 101 -15.80 1.76 4.98
CA LYS A 101 -15.61 1.62 3.53
C LYS A 101 -14.44 0.70 3.21
N GLU A 102 -14.60 -0.09 2.17
CA GLU A 102 -13.58 -1.02 1.68
C GLU A 102 -12.55 -0.31 0.81
N LEU A 103 -11.28 -0.62 1.07
CA LEU A 103 -10.10 -0.21 0.32
C LEU A 103 -9.39 -1.49 -0.14
N MET A 104 -9.34 -1.68 -1.46
CA MET A 104 -8.60 -2.78 -2.05
C MET A 104 -7.21 -2.30 -2.44
N ALA A 105 -6.20 -3.12 -2.17
CA ALA A 105 -4.83 -2.88 -2.58
C ALA A 105 -4.31 -4.10 -3.33
N PHE A 106 -3.69 -3.92 -4.48
CA PHE A 106 -3.13 -4.97 -5.30
C PHE A 106 -1.65 -4.70 -5.49
N ARG A 107 -0.81 -5.72 -5.35
CA ARG A 107 0.64 -5.64 -5.59
C ARG A 107 1.04 -6.72 -6.57
N GLU A 108 1.61 -6.32 -7.69
CA GLU A 108 2.09 -7.24 -8.72
C GLU A 108 3.44 -6.77 -9.28
N ILE A 109 4.29 -7.72 -9.68
CA ILE A 109 5.56 -7.40 -10.33
C ILE A 109 5.33 -7.45 -11.85
N ILE A 110 5.53 -6.33 -12.53
CA ILE A 110 5.41 -6.19 -13.98
C ILE A 110 6.73 -5.61 -14.50
N ASN A 111 7.42 -6.32 -15.39
CA ASN A 111 8.69 -5.86 -15.98
C ASN A 111 9.76 -5.45 -14.94
N ASP A 112 9.90 -6.19 -13.85
CA ASP A 112 10.80 -5.89 -12.71
C ASP A 112 10.42 -4.60 -11.92
N GLU A 113 9.27 -4.00 -12.21
CA GLU A 113 8.68 -2.92 -11.41
C GLU A 113 7.60 -3.51 -10.49
N LEU A 114 7.54 -3.06 -9.23
CA LEU A 114 6.43 -3.35 -8.33
C LEU A 114 5.33 -2.33 -8.61
N VAL A 115 4.19 -2.79 -9.12
CA VAL A 115 3.01 -1.98 -9.35
C VAL A 115 2.02 -2.22 -8.22
N GLN A 116 1.77 -1.18 -7.45
CA GLN A 116 0.76 -1.18 -6.39
C GLN A 116 -0.47 -0.40 -6.83
N THR A 117 -1.58 -1.09 -7.03
CA THR A 117 -2.88 -0.49 -7.37
C THR A 117 -3.73 -0.37 -6.12
N TYR A 118 -4.42 0.74 -5.95
CA TYR A 118 -5.39 0.98 -4.89
C TYR A 118 -6.73 1.31 -5.50
N THR A 119 -7.78 0.77 -4.91
CA THR A 119 -9.16 1.03 -5.33
C THR A 119 -9.99 1.39 -4.12
N TYR A 120 -10.61 2.57 -4.15
CA TYR A 120 -11.43 3.10 -3.07
C TYR A 120 -12.60 3.88 -3.66
N GLU A 121 -13.84 3.51 -3.33
CA GLU A 121 -15.06 4.19 -3.81
C GLU A 121 -15.14 4.41 -5.33
N GLY A 122 -14.66 3.43 -6.11
CA GLY A 122 -14.61 3.53 -7.58
C GLY A 122 -13.46 4.37 -8.14
N VAL A 123 -12.62 4.96 -7.29
CA VAL A 123 -11.37 5.62 -7.69
C VAL A 123 -10.24 4.61 -7.66
N GLU A 124 -9.58 4.44 -8.81
CA GLU A 124 -8.36 3.64 -8.94
C GLU A 124 -7.13 4.54 -8.99
N ALA A 125 -6.07 4.16 -8.29
CA ALA A 125 -4.76 4.80 -8.36
C ALA A 125 -3.65 3.76 -8.39
N LYS A 126 -2.52 4.09 -9.00
CA LYS A 126 -1.35 3.22 -9.08
C LYS A 126 -0.11 3.92 -8.56
N ARG A 127 0.74 3.16 -7.89
CA ARG A 127 2.08 3.57 -7.47
C ARG A 127 3.05 2.56 -8.04
N ILE A 128 3.99 3.04 -8.84
CA ILE A 128 4.99 2.21 -9.49
C ILE A 128 6.31 2.41 -8.75
N PHE A 129 6.90 1.29 -8.35
CA PHE A 129 8.16 1.24 -7.62
C PHE A 129 9.20 0.49 -8.43
N LYS A 130 10.45 0.95 -8.33
CA LYS A 130 11.63 0.31 -8.90
C LYS A 130 12.54 -0.18 -7.79
N ARG A 131 13.33 -1.21 -8.09
CA ARG A 131 14.34 -1.73 -7.16
C ARG A 131 15.49 -0.75 -6.94
#